data_AF-A0A7Y5JX41-F1
#
_entry.id   AF-A0A7Y5JX41-F1
#
_cell.length_a   1.000
_cell.length_b   1.000
_cell.length_c   1.000
_cell.angle_alpha   90.00
_cell.angle_beta   90.00
_cell.angle_gamma   90.00
#
_symmetry.space_group_name_H-M   'P 1'
#
loop_
_entity.id
_entity.type
_entity.pdbx_description
1 polymer ?
#
loop_
_entity_poly.entity_id
_entity_poly.type
_entity_poly.pdbx_seq_one_letter_code
_entity_poly.pdbx_strand_id
1 'polypeptide(L)' 'GVPLAYAVRPATRTPARVLGLADRGSLAAGSCADLVVVDESARPTAVMRRGTWTS' A
#
# COMPACT_ATOMS: atom_id res chain seq x y z
N GLY A 1 15.64 -5.42 -11.55
CA GLY A 1 14.80 -4.87 -10.48
C GLY A 1 14.20 -6.01 -9.66
N VAL A 2 13.67 -5.72 -8.47
CA VAL A 2 12.93 -6.69 -7.65
C VAL A 2 11.47 -6.72 -8.13
N PRO A 3 10.83 -7.90 -8.34
CA PRO A 3 9.43 -7.94 -8.75
C PRO A 3 8.52 -7.26 -7.72
N LEU A 4 7.51 -6.53 -8.21
CA LEU A 4 6.62 -5.72 -7.37
C LEU A 4 6.02 -6.53 -6.20
N ALA A 5 5.57 -7.76 -6.47
CA ALA A 5 4.99 -8.65 -5.45
C ALA A 5 5.92 -8.91 -4.24
N TYR A 6 7.24 -8.85 -4.43
CA TYR A 6 8.22 -8.95 -3.35
C TYR A 6 8.51 -7.57 -2.72
N ALA A 7 8.60 -6.52 -3.54
CA ALA A 7 8.90 -5.16 -3.08
C ALA A 7 7.80 -4.53 -2.23
N VAL A 8 6.52 -4.89 -2.44
CA VAL A 8 5.40 -4.33 -1.67
C VAL A 8 5.45 -4.68 -0.18
N ARG A 9 5.95 -5.87 0.19
CA ARG A 9 5.97 -6.32 1.60
C ARG A 9 6.83 -5.45 2.51
N PRO A 10 8.11 -5.15 2.19
CA PRO A 10 8.91 -4.21 2.99
C PRO A 10 8.38 -2.77 2.91
N ALA A 11 7.68 -2.38 1.84
CA ALA A 11 7.11 -1.04 1.71
C ALA A 11 5.79 -0.83 2.48
N THR A 12 5.09 -1.89 2.89
CA THR A 12 3.73 -1.81 3.46
C THR A 12 3.56 -2.65 4.73
N ARG A 13 3.38 -3.97 4.59
CA ARG A 13 3.07 -4.90 5.70
C ARG A 13 4.14 -4.94 6.77
N THR A 14 5.41 -4.93 6.38
CA THR A 14 6.53 -5.08 7.32
C THR A 14 6.60 -3.93 8.32
N PRO A 15 6.66 -2.65 7.90
CA PRO A 15 6.63 -1.54 8.85
C PRO A 15 5.32 -1.46 9.63
N ALA A 16 4.17 -1.73 9.01
CA ALA A 16 2.89 -1.74 9.72
C ALA A 16 2.89 -2.75 10.89
N ARG A 17 3.43 -3.95 10.67
CA ARG A 17 3.58 -4.97 11.72
C ARG A 17 4.57 -4.54 12.80
N VAL A 18 5.72 -3.97 12.43
CA VAL A 18 6.72 -3.45 13.39
C VAL A 18 6.11 -2.38 14.30
N LEU A 19 5.21 -1.55 13.74
CA LEU A 19 4.54 -0.47 14.46
C LEU A 19 3.23 -0.91 15.16
N GLY A 20 2.84 -2.18 15.08
CA GLY A 20 1.60 -2.67 15.68
C GLY A 20 0.31 -2.14 15.03
N LEU A 21 0.38 -1.68 13.78
CA LEU A 21 -0.76 -1.15 13.04
C LEU A 21 -1.53 -2.29 12.38
N ALA A 22 -2.61 -2.74 13.02
CA ALA A 22 -3.44 -3.83 12.54
C ALA A 22 -4.39 -3.44 11.40
N ASP A 23 -4.63 -2.15 11.21
CA ASP A 23 -5.60 -1.60 10.27
C ASP A 23 -5.00 -1.21 8.91
N ARG A 24 -3.70 -1.39 8.66
CA ARG A 24 -3.06 -0.98 7.39
C ARG A 24 -1.84 -1.81 7.02
N GLY A 25 -1.31 -1.58 5.81
CA GLY A 25 -0.19 -2.35 5.25
C GLY A 25 -0.63 -3.65 4.56
N SER A 26 -1.94 -3.86 4.40
CA SER A 26 -2.53 -4.94 3.62
C SER A 26 -3.76 -4.46 2.87
N LEU A 27 -3.97 -4.98 1.67
CA LEU A 27 -5.22 -4.81 0.94
C LEU A 27 -6.20 -5.91 1.38
N ALA A 28 -7.07 -5.58 2.32
CA ALA A 28 -8.08 -6.48 2.88
C ALA A 28 -9.30 -5.69 3.35
N ALA A 29 -10.48 -6.32 3.32
CA ALA A 29 -11.70 -5.70 3.85
C ALA A 29 -11.53 -5.36 5.34
N GLY A 30 -12.03 -4.19 5.75
CA GLY A 30 -11.91 -3.67 7.12
C GLY A 30 -10.59 -2.94 7.44
N SER A 31 -9.61 -2.98 6.53
CA SER A 31 -8.40 -2.13 6.63
C SER A 31 -8.70 -0.69 6.20
N CYS A 32 -7.86 0.25 6.65
CA CYS A 32 -7.83 1.61 6.15
C CYS A 32 -7.62 1.63 4.63
N ALA A 33 -8.45 2.39 3.92
CA ALA A 33 -8.37 2.56 2.48
C ALA A 33 -7.28 3.56 2.09
N ASP A 34 -6.03 3.22 2.40
CA ASP A 34 -4.82 3.91 1.96
C ASP A 34 -4.18 3.11 0.83
N LEU A 35 -4.27 3.60 -0.41
CA LEU A 35 -3.86 2.88 -1.61
C LEU A 35 -2.93 3.71 -2.48
N VAL A 36 -2.00 3.04 -3.17
CA VAL A 36 -1.26 3.60 -4.30
C VAL A 36 -1.53 2.71 -5.50
N VAL A 37 -2.05 3.29 -6.57
CA VAL A 37 -2.19 2.62 -7.87
C VAL A 37 -0.90 2.85 -8.64
N VAL A 38 -0.39 1.82 -9.30
CA VAL A 38 0.83 1.89 -10.10
C VAL A 38 0.61 1.35 -11.51
N ASP A 39 1.44 1.79 -12.45
CA ASP A 39 1.51 1.22 -13.81
C ASP A 39 2.36 -0.07 -13.86
N GLU A 40 2.52 -0.63 -15.06
CA GLU A 40 3.30 -1.85 -15.33
C GLU A 40 4.79 -1.68 -15.01
N SER A 41 5.27 -0.44 -14.94
CA SER A 41 6.63 -0.07 -14.54
C SER A 41 6.75 0.24 -13.03
N ALA A 42 5.70 -0.03 -12.25
CA ALA A 42 5.59 0.27 -10.82
C ALA A 42 5.69 1.78 -10.48
N ARG A 43 5.31 2.66 -11.41
CA ARG A 43 5.24 4.10 -11.15
C ARG A 43 3.86 4.46 -10.59
N PRO A 44 3.76 5.27 -9.52
CA PRO A 44 2.47 5.73 -9.00
C PRO A 44 1.67 6.51 -10.04
N THR A 45 0.39 6.17 -10.19
CA THR A 45 -0.56 6.84 -11.09
C THR A 45 -1.72 7.48 -10.35
N ALA A 46 -2.05 7.00 -9.16
CA ALA A 46 -3.04 7.61 -8.27
C ALA A 46 -2.77 7.24 -6.80
N VAL A 47 -3.18 8.10 -5.87
CA VAL A 47 -3.11 7.85 -4.43
C VAL A 47 -4.48 8.06 -3.81
N MET A 48 -4.89 7.10 -2.98
CA MET A 48 -6.04 7.22 -2.10
C MET A 48 -5.54 7.30 -0.65
N ARG A 49 -6.08 8.26 0.11
CA ARG A 49 -5.86 8.37 1.55
C ARG A 49 -7.19 8.28 2.27
N ARG A 50 -7.34 7.29 3.15
CA ARG A 50 -8.52 7.05 3.98
C ARG A 50 -9.84 7.05 3.18
N GLY A 51 -9.83 6.46 1.99
CA GLY A 51 -11.01 6.38 1.12
C GLY A 51 -11.21 7.56 0.17
N THR A 52 -10.35 8.58 0.20
CA THR A 52 -10.44 9.76 -0.66
C THR A 52 -9.28 9.80 -1.64
N TRP A 53 -9.56 9.91 -2.94
CA TRP A 53 -8.54 10.12 -3.96
C TRP A 53 -7.92 11.52 -3.84
N THR A 54 -6.60 11.60 -3.90
CA THR A 54 -5.89 12.89 -3.88
C THR A 54 -5.86 13.49 -5.29
N SER A 55 -6.07 14.80 -5.41
CA SER A 55 -5.89 15.58 -6.64
C SER A 55 -4.43 15.80 -6.99
#